data_AF-A0A8C7KNQ2-F1
#
_entry.id   AF-A0A8C7KNQ2-F1
#
_cell.length_a   1.000
_cell.length_b   1.000
_cell.length_c   1.000
_cell.angle_alpha   90.00
_cell.angle_beta   90.00
_cell.angle_gamma   90.00
#
_symmetry.space_group_name_H-M   'P 1'
#
loop_
_entity.id
_entity.type
_entity.pdbx_description
1 polymer ?
#
loop_
_entity_poly.entity_id
_entity_poly.type
_entity_poly.pdbx_seq_one_letter_code
_entity_poly.pdbx_strand_id
1 'polypeptide(L)'
;MGKLSVLLFVHSFSTIVNAGSGSHSLWVLATYISGETPFPEFTVVVMLDDVQVAYYDSNMKHFIYRFYKLSGGRSLSLSVTVVVGGKRGPRCSVGSGSHSLWALATYINGETPFPEFTVVVMLDDVQVAYYDSNMKHFIYRVNNTPNKMHDDEAQDGAYVFGIIYQSMKERYFHLKHHLNLTEGVQVQQRMSGCEMLDNGEPALIMFKETFNGIFVDHAIYNSMTHFTYDSGTLLVGYYGIRQAYEKALFENVLLPICIKSLKRFLKREKNVVMRKVPPRLRLIKKEVSGGFQVSCLAFGFYPRHINMTLLRDGQPVAEQDLTGGEVLPSGDGTYQLRKSLEVSTEELKKRHNYTCTASHLSLDNKLDVSWESGAERVHLSTLSVLLVMLLIVILLGMFICVMRWRCTASHLELSLQKRERK
;
A
#
# COMPACT_ATOMS: atom_id res chain seq x y z
N MET A 1 8.73 2.56 22.35
CA MET A 1 9.52 1.93 21.27
C MET A 1 8.61 1.63 20.08
N GLY A 2 8.34 2.65 19.26
CA GLY A 2 7.46 2.52 18.10
C GLY A 2 8.16 1.87 16.90
N LYS A 3 7.43 1.07 16.12
CA LYS A 3 7.91 0.51 14.86
C LYS A 3 7.71 1.53 13.74
N LEU A 4 8.81 2.09 13.21
CA LEU A 4 8.78 2.92 12.01
C LEU A 4 8.29 2.09 10.82
N SER A 5 7.15 2.47 10.26
CA SER A 5 6.60 1.87 9.04
C SER A 5 6.15 2.99 8.11
N VAL A 6 6.94 3.26 7.07
CA VAL A 6 6.55 4.19 6.00
C VAL A 6 5.77 3.47 4.93
N LEU A 7 4.56 3.95 4.71
CA LEU A 7 3.68 3.53 3.64
C LEU A 7 3.72 4.58 2.56
N LEU A 8 4.34 4.26 1.42
CA LEU A 8 4.11 4.97 0.17
C LEU A 8 2.88 4.37 -0.50
N PHE A 9 1.80 5.14 -0.56
CA PHE A 9 0.76 4.90 -1.55
C PHE A 9 1.18 5.64 -2.82
N VAL A 10 1.32 4.91 -3.92
CA VAL A 10 1.32 5.46 -5.28
C VAL A 10 0.00 5.00 -5.90
N HIS A 11 -1.02 5.85 -5.81
CA HIS A 11 -2.26 5.65 -6.55
C HIS A 11 -2.16 6.40 -7.88
N SER A 12 -2.40 5.68 -8.98
CA SER A 12 -2.56 6.24 -10.31
C SER A 12 -4.04 6.15 -10.66
N PHE A 13 -4.80 7.23 -10.49
CA PHE A 13 -6.15 7.32 -11.03
C PHE A 13 -6.10 7.94 -12.43
N SER A 14 -6.70 7.26 -13.41
CA SER A 14 -7.11 7.88 -14.66
C SER A 14 -8.62 8.06 -14.62
N THR A 15 -9.09 9.29 -14.46
CA THR A 15 -10.51 9.63 -14.56
C THR A 15 -10.80 10.18 -15.95
N ILE A 16 -11.62 9.46 -16.73
CA ILE A 16 -12.28 10.05 -17.90
C ILE A 16 -13.46 10.86 -17.36
N VAL A 17 -13.27 12.16 -17.18
CA VAL A 17 -14.38 13.09 -16.94
C VAL A 17 -14.91 13.49 -18.31
N ASN A 18 -16.00 12.85 -18.75
CA ASN A 18 -16.63 13.28 -20.00
C ASN A 18 -17.50 14.51 -19.76
N ALA A 19 -16.91 15.69 -20.00
CA ALA A 19 -17.61 16.87 -20.47
C ALA A 19 -16.63 17.72 -21.28
N GLY A 20 -16.30 17.24 -22.49
CA GLY A 20 -15.54 18.00 -23.49
C GLY A 20 -14.02 17.87 -23.40
N SER A 21 -13.50 16.78 -23.98
CA SER A 21 -12.11 16.68 -24.49
C SER A 21 -10.96 16.79 -23.46
N GLY A 22 -10.80 15.77 -22.62
CA GLY A 22 -9.55 15.57 -21.86
C GLY A 22 -9.56 14.29 -21.00
N SER A 23 -8.46 13.53 -20.99
CA SER A 23 -8.21 12.53 -19.94
C SER A 23 -7.35 13.18 -18.87
N HIS A 24 -7.73 12.99 -17.60
CA HIS A 24 -7.06 13.65 -16.48
C HIS A 24 -6.45 12.63 -15.48
N SER A 25 -5.22 12.86 -14.99
CA SER A 25 -4.42 11.95 -14.15
C SER A 25 -4.33 12.41 -12.68
N LEU A 26 -4.94 11.70 -11.74
CA LEU A 26 -4.86 12.05 -10.32
C LEU A 26 -3.84 11.15 -9.59
N TRP A 27 -2.82 11.77 -8.97
CA TRP A 27 -1.82 11.08 -8.15
C TRP A 27 -1.99 11.44 -6.68
N VAL A 28 -1.78 10.49 -5.79
CA VAL A 28 -1.71 10.78 -4.35
C VAL A 28 -0.41 10.19 -3.81
N LEU A 29 0.44 11.05 -3.26
CA LEU A 29 1.64 10.66 -2.52
C LEU A 29 1.32 10.80 -1.04
N ALA A 30 1.05 9.68 -0.38
CA ALA A 30 0.90 9.65 1.07
C ALA A 30 2.15 9.05 1.71
N THR A 31 2.59 9.65 2.82
CA THR A 31 3.69 9.18 3.66
C THR A 31 3.13 8.96 5.05
N TYR A 32 3.09 7.75 5.58
CA TYR A 32 2.61 7.48 6.95
C TYR A 32 3.78 7.09 7.85
N ILE A 33 3.75 7.47 9.12
CA ILE A 33 4.78 7.18 10.12
C ILE A 33 4.07 6.58 11.34
N SER A 34 4.44 5.34 11.71
CA SER A 34 3.96 4.70 12.93
C SER A 34 5.00 4.76 14.04
N GLY A 35 4.57 5.03 15.28
CA GLY A 35 5.40 5.04 16.49
C GLY A 35 5.46 6.39 17.21
N GLU A 36 5.96 6.39 18.46
CA GLU A 36 6.30 7.63 19.18
C GLU A 36 7.48 8.32 18.49
N THR A 37 7.17 9.26 17.59
CA THR A 37 8.14 10.06 16.86
C THR A 37 7.73 11.53 16.93
N PRO A 38 8.68 12.49 16.82
CA PRO A 38 8.36 13.91 16.72
C PRO A 38 7.83 14.32 15.32
N PHE A 39 7.55 13.36 14.43
CA PHE A 39 7.07 13.60 13.06
C PHE A 39 5.53 13.50 12.97
N PRO A 40 4.90 14.07 11.93
CA PRO A 40 3.49 13.81 11.65
C PRO A 40 3.26 12.32 11.34
N GLU A 41 2.31 11.70 12.04
CA GLU A 41 1.79 10.34 11.80
C GLU A 41 1.45 10.06 10.33
N PHE A 42 1.07 11.06 9.53
CA PHE A 42 1.06 10.95 8.06
C PHE A 42 1.06 12.30 7.34
N THR A 43 1.54 12.32 6.10
CA THR A 43 1.46 13.40 5.12
C THR A 43 0.76 12.89 3.85
N VAL A 44 -0.01 13.72 3.16
CA VAL A 44 -0.72 13.39 1.91
C VAL A 44 -0.57 14.57 0.95
N VAL A 45 -0.13 14.27 -0.26
CA VAL A 45 -0.03 15.21 -1.38
C VAL A 45 -0.95 14.68 -2.48
N VAL A 46 -1.88 15.50 -2.95
CA VAL A 46 -2.83 15.15 -4.02
C VAL A 46 -2.51 15.97 -5.26
N MET A 47 -2.30 15.29 -6.37
CA MET A 47 -1.99 15.80 -7.70
C MET A 47 -3.16 15.49 -8.64
N LEU A 48 -3.56 16.41 -9.52
CA LEU A 48 -4.50 16.25 -10.62
C LEU A 48 -3.83 16.79 -11.89
N ASP A 49 -3.67 15.97 -12.93
CA ASP A 49 -2.90 16.27 -14.14
C ASP A 49 -1.49 16.73 -13.86
N ASP A 50 -0.85 16.08 -12.90
CA ASP A 50 0.47 16.49 -12.40
C ASP A 50 0.46 17.90 -11.74
N VAL A 51 -0.70 18.41 -11.30
CA VAL A 51 -0.87 19.65 -10.52
C VAL A 51 -1.29 19.36 -9.08
N GLN A 52 -0.52 19.80 -8.09
CA GLN A 52 -0.88 19.59 -6.68
C GLN A 52 -2.12 20.41 -6.29
N VAL A 53 -3.23 19.74 -6.01
CA VAL A 53 -4.50 20.35 -5.62
C VAL A 53 -4.74 20.35 -4.12
N ALA A 54 -4.08 19.45 -3.37
CA ALA A 54 -4.21 19.40 -1.93
C ALA A 54 -2.95 18.89 -1.20
N TYR A 55 -2.78 19.35 0.03
CA TYR A 55 -1.77 18.91 0.98
C TYR A 55 -2.41 18.68 2.35
N TYR A 56 -1.95 17.64 3.06
CA TYR A 56 -2.36 17.36 4.43
C TYR A 56 -1.18 16.78 5.21
N ASP A 57 -1.05 17.17 6.47
CA ASP A 57 -0.30 16.42 7.45
C ASP A 57 -1.12 16.23 8.73
N SER A 58 -0.84 15.15 9.45
CA SER A 58 -1.57 14.73 10.64
C SER A 58 -1.44 15.69 11.82
N ASN A 59 -0.43 16.56 11.83
CA ASN A 59 -0.26 17.58 12.87
C ASN A 59 -1.15 18.81 12.60
N MET A 60 -1.39 19.14 11.32
CA MET A 60 -2.25 20.25 10.91
C MET A 60 -3.75 19.97 11.09
N LYS A 61 -4.19 18.70 11.03
CA LYS A 61 -5.60 18.26 11.16
C LYS A 61 -6.60 18.85 10.15
N HIS A 62 -6.15 19.58 9.13
CA HIS A 62 -6.99 20.09 8.03
C HIS A 62 -6.21 20.13 6.71
N PHE A 63 -6.93 19.99 5.59
CA PHE A 63 -6.35 20.04 4.25
C PHE A 63 -6.12 21.48 3.81
N ILE A 64 -4.95 21.72 3.22
CA ILE A 64 -4.65 22.96 2.51
C ILE A 64 -4.96 22.71 1.03
N TYR A 65 -5.99 23.38 0.52
CA TYR A 65 -6.42 23.29 -0.88
C TYR A 65 -5.90 24.48 -1.69
N ARG A 66 -5.40 24.24 -2.90
CA ARG A 66 -5.16 25.30 -3.89
C ARG A 66 -6.33 25.31 -4.88
N PHE A 67 -7.21 26.30 -4.75
CA PHE A 67 -8.26 26.54 -5.75
C PHE A 67 -7.71 27.39 -6.90
N TYR A 68 -7.82 26.89 -8.13
CA TYR A 68 -7.69 27.73 -9.32
C TYR A 68 -9.07 28.26 -9.71
N LYS A 69 -9.21 29.58 -9.73
CA LYS A 69 -10.40 30.24 -10.29
C LYS A 69 -10.29 30.16 -11.82
N LEU A 70 -10.88 29.13 -12.43
CA LEU A 70 -11.02 29.06 -13.89
C LEU A 70 -11.82 30.31 -14.33
N SER A 71 -11.27 31.12 -15.24
CA SER A 71 -11.94 32.30 -15.76
C SER A 71 -13.15 31.89 -16.61
N GLY A 72 -14.29 31.76 -15.94
CA GLY A 72 -15.52 31.28 -16.54
C GLY A 72 -16.64 31.11 -15.52
N GLY A 73 -16.80 32.06 -14.59
CA GLY A 73 -18.07 32.38 -13.92
C GLY A 73 -18.83 31.27 -13.16
N ARG A 74 -18.27 30.09 -12.89
CA ARG A 74 -18.91 29.08 -12.03
C ARG A 74 -17.96 28.61 -10.95
N SER A 75 -18.37 28.80 -9.70
CA SER A 75 -17.70 28.23 -8.54
C SER A 75 -17.93 26.72 -8.54
N LEU A 76 -16.90 25.94 -8.89
CA LEU A 76 -16.90 24.50 -8.68
C LEU A 76 -16.61 24.23 -7.20
N SER A 77 -17.67 23.93 -6.44
CA SER A 77 -17.52 23.28 -5.14
C SER A 77 -17.06 21.83 -5.40
N LEU A 78 -15.77 21.57 -5.28
CA LEU A 78 -15.24 20.20 -5.31
C LEU A 78 -15.50 19.56 -3.94
N SER A 79 -16.64 18.89 -3.79
CA SER A 79 -16.75 17.85 -2.76
C SER A 79 -15.98 16.62 -3.25
N VAL A 80 -14.74 16.46 -2.78
CA VAL A 80 -13.92 15.28 -3.06
C VAL A 80 -14.51 14.09 -2.29
N THR A 81 -15.40 13.36 -2.95
CA THR A 81 -15.80 12.02 -2.53
C THR A 81 -14.83 11.05 -3.17
N VAL A 82 -13.94 10.44 -2.37
CA VAL A 82 -12.97 9.44 -2.83
C VAL A 82 -13.72 8.20 -3.31
N VAL A 83 -13.81 8.01 -4.63
CA VAL A 83 -14.34 6.79 -5.26
C VAL A 83 -13.19 6.13 -6.00
N VAL A 84 -12.78 4.94 -5.51
CA VAL A 84 -11.58 4.23 -5.95
C VAL A 84 -11.92 3.27 -7.10
N GLY A 85 -11.51 3.63 -8.32
CA GLY A 85 -11.52 2.72 -9.48
C GLY A 85 -10.37 3.04 -10.44
N GLY A 86 -9.60 2.02 -10.84
CA GLY A 86 -8.49 2.18 -11.79
C GLY A 86 -8.00 0.86 -12.39
N LYS A 87 -7.91 0.80 -13.73
CA LYS A 87 -7.42 -0.32 -14.54
C LYS A 87 -5.89 -0.27 -14.76
N ARG A 88 -5.33 -1.45 -15.06
CA ARG A 88 -3.91 -1.87 -15.18
C ARG A 88 -2.96 -0.94 -15.95
N GLY A 89 -1.80 -0.68 -15.33
CA GLY A 89 -0.53 -0.31 -15.97
C GLY A 89 0.35 -1.52 -16.37
N PRO A 90 1.53 -1.32 -16.98
CA PRO A 90 2.25 -2.34 -17.73
C PRO A 90 2.80 -3.49 -16.87
N ARG A 91 2.79 -4.66 -17.48
CA ARG A 91 3.21 -5.95 -16.92
C ARG A 91 4.74 -6.00 -16.79
N CYS A 92 5.28 -5.70 -15.61
CA CYS A 92 6.64 -6.12 -15.26
C CYS A 92 6.63 -7.63 -14.97
N SER A 93 7.52 -8.35 -15.62
CA SER A 93 7.65 -9.80 -15.51
C SER A 93 7.96 -10.20 -14.06
N VAL A 94 7.26 -11.23 -13.58
CA VAL A 94 7.56 -11.94 -12.34
C VAL A 94 8.91 -12.63 -12.50
N GLY A 95 9.97 -11.91 -12.16
CA GLY A 95 11.32 -12.43 -11.98
C GLY A 95 11.76 -12.03 -10.57
N SER A 96 11.75 -12.99 -9.66
CA SER A 96 12.50 -12.92 -8.40
C SER A 96 13.97 -12.75 -8.79
N GLY A 97 14.51 -11.53 -8.78
CA GLY A 97 15.95 -11.41 -8.94
C GLY A 97 16.63 -10.05 -9.10
N SER A 98 16.00 -8.96 -8.64
CA SER A 98 16.67 -7.66 -8.60
C SER A 98 16.36 -6.94 -7.29
N HIS A 99 17.32 -6.17 -6.85
CA HIS A 99 17.22 -5.30 -5.68
C HIS A 99 17.46 -3.86 -6.10
N SER A 100 16.85 -2.92 -5.40
CA SER A 100 16.88 -1.51 -5.73
C SER A 100 17.10 -0.65 -4.50
N LEU A 101 17.82 0.47 -4.67
CA LEU A 101 18.04 1.46 -3.62
C LEU A 101 17.65 2.84 -4.15
N TRP A 102 16.65 3.45 -3.51
CA TRP A 102 16.07 4.72 -3.92
C TRP A 102 16.18 5.76 -2.81
N ALA A 103 16.70 6.93 -3.14
CA ALA A 103 16.62 8.14 -2.34
C ALA A 103 15.47 9.01 -2.87
N LEU A 104 14.47 9.23 -2.01
CA LEU A 104 13.34 10.11 -2.26
C LEU A 104 13.60 11.42 -1.55
N ALA A 105 14.08 12.42 -2.30
CA ALA A 105 14.48 13.71 -1.79
C ALA A 105 13.37 14.75 -1.99
N THR A 106 13.15 15.59 -0.99
CA THR A 106 12.26 16.76 -1.07
C THR A 106 13.05 18.01 -0.66
N TYR A 107 13.00 19.04 -1.50
CA TYR A 107 13.55 20.36 -1.24
C TYR A 107 12.41 21.38 -1.20
N ILE A 108 12.35 22.16 -0.14
CA ILE A 108 11.29 23.14 0.12
C ILE A 108 11.95 24.51 0.25
N ASN A 109 11.47 25.47 -0.52
CA ASN A 109 11.89 26.86 -0.41
C ASN A 109 10.69 27.75 -0.07
N GLY A 110 10.78 28.46 1.05
CA GLY A 110 9.72 29.30 1.61
C GLY A 110 9.58 29.08 3.11
N GLU A 111 8.76 29.91 3.76
CA GLU A 111 8.50 29.79 5.19
C GLU A 111 7.58 28.60 5.47
N THR A 112 8.13 27.55 6.08
CA THR A 112 7.37 26.35 6.48
C THR A 112 7.91 25.79 7.80
N PRO A 113 7.11 25.02 8.56
CA PRO A 113 7.60 24.29 9.73
C PRO A 113 8.46 23.06 9.36
N PHE A 114 8.63 22.75 8.08
CA PHE A 114 9.36 21.57 7.61
C PHE A 114 10.84 21.87 7.36
N PRO A 115 11.73 20.85 7.44
CA PRO A 115 13.10 21.00 7.00
C PRO A 115 13.17 21.42 5.52
N GLU A 116 14.11 22.31 5.21
CA GLU A 116 14.40 22.75 3.83
C GLU A 116 14.71 21.56 2.91
N PHE A 117 15.36 20.52 3.42
CA PHE A 117 15.71 19.34 2.63
C PHE A 117 15.57 18.06 3.45
N THR A 118 14.91 17.06 2.85
CA THR A 118 14.71 15.73 3.46
C THR A 118 15.00 14.64 2.44
N VAL A 119 15.47 13.48 2.91
CA VAL A 119 15.69 12.29 2.08
C VAL A 119 15.20 11.05 2.80
N VAL A 120 14.35 10.27 2.15
CA VAL A 120 13.96 8.93 2.58
C VAL A 120 14.67 7.89 1.71
N VAL A 121 15.38 6.96 2.34
CA VAL A 121 16.11 5.89 1.63
C VAL A 121 15.32 4.59 1.72
N MET A 122 14.95 4.06 0.57
CA MET A 122 14.20 2.82 0.38
C MET A 122 15.11 1.76 -0.22
N LEU A 123 15.25 0.62 0.46
CA LEU A 123 15.79 -0.61 -0.11
C LEU A 123 14.58 -1.48 -0.51
N ASP A 124 14.39 -1.67 -1.81
CA ASP A 124 13.17 -2.22 -2.39
C ASP A 124 11.93 -1.47 -1.86
N ASP A 125 11.06 -2.15 -1.11
CA ASP A 125 9.87 -1.58 -0.49
C ASP A 125 10.04 -1.28 1.01
N VAL A 126 11.28 -1.37 1.53
CA VAL A 126 11.62 -1.17 2.94
C VAL A 126 12.38 0.14 3.14
N GLN A 127 11.88 1.02 3.99
CA GLN A 127 12.65 2.18 4.44
C GLN A 127 13.81 1.74 5.34
N VAL A 128 15.03 2.16 4.99
CA VAL A 128 16.27 1.80 5.70
C VAL A 128 16.98 2.99 6.33
N ALA A 129 16.78 4.20 5.80
CA ALA A 129 17.33 5.42 6.38
C ALA A 129 16.47 6.66 6.12
N TYR A 130 16.69 7.69 6.92
CA TYR A 130 16.12 9.02 6.79
C TYR A 130 17.18 10.08 7.08
N TYR A 131 17.10 11.21 6.39
CA TYR A 131 17.94 12.39 6.61
C TYR A 131 17.10 13.65 6.49
N ASP A 132 17.39 14.66 7.33
CA ASP A 132 16.89 16.02 7.13
C ASP A 132 17.93 17.08 7.45
N SER A 133 17.73 18.27 6.88
CA SER A 133 18.65 19.41 6.99
C SER A 133 18.68 20.09 8.35
N ASN A 134 17.71 19.82 9.23
CA ASN A 134 17.68 20.38 10.58
C ASN A 134 18.58 19.55 11.51
N MET A 135 18.44 18.22 11.45
CA MET A 135 19.18 17.27 12.27
C MET A 135 20.60 17.00 11.75
N LYS A 136 20.79 17.08 10.42
CA LYS A 136 22.09 16.88 9.73
C LYS A 136 22.78 15.55 10.03
N HIS A 137 22.01 14.53 10.41
CA HIS A 137 22.51 13.17 10.61
C HIS A 137 21.49 12.14 10.11
N PHE A 138 21.96 10.93 9.85
CA PHE A 138 21.14 9.82 9.38
C PHE A 138 20.43 9.13 10.54
N ILE A 139 19.14 8.89 10.37
CA ILE A 139 18.38 7.95 11.21
C ILE A 139 18.23 6.65 10.43
N TYR A 140 18.81 5.58 10.96
CA TYR A 140 18.70 4.25 10.36
C TYR A 140 17.57 3.44 11.00
N ARG A 141 17.00 2.50 10.24
CA ARG A 141 15.97 1.58 10.73
C ARG A 141 16.48 0.70 11.89
N VAL A 142 17.74 0.27 11.82
CA VAL A 142 18.39 -0.59 12.81
C VAL A 142 19.60 0.13 13.40
N ASN A 143 19.57 0.41 14.71
CA ASN A 143 20.61 1.15 15.44
C ASN A 143 21.79 0.26 15.94
N ASN A 144 21.82 -1.04 15.63
CA ASN A 144 22.72 -2.01 16.25
C ASN A 144 23.99 -2.35 15.44
N THR A 145 24.41 -1.52 14.49
CA THR A 145 25.62 -1.79 13.68
C THR A 145 26.92 -1.21 14.29
N PRO A 146 28.10 -1.80 14.01
CA PRO A 146 29.37 -1.27 14.50
C PRO A 146 29.63 0.14 13.95
N ASN A 147 30.03 1.07 14.82
CA ASN A 147 30.20 2.50 14.52
C ASN A 147 30.93 2.77 13.18
N LYS A 148 32.03 2.06 12.90
CA LYS A 148 32.84 2.27 11.69
C LYS A 148 32.09 2.03 10.36
N MET A 149 31.16 1.08 10.32
CA MET A 149 30.39 0.81 9.10
C MET A 149 29.30 1.86 8.88
N HIS A 150 28.76 2.43 9.97
CA HIS A 150 27.88 3.58 9.88
C HIS A 150 28.63 4.83 9.43
N ASP A 151 29.87 5.02 9.85
CA ASP A 151 30.67 6.20 9.46
C ASP A 151 30.90 6.25 7.94
N ASP A 152 31.31 5.13 7.33
CA ASP A 152 31.52 5.04 5.88
C ASP A 152 30.21 5.26 5.08
N GLU A 153 29.09 4.69 5.55
CA GLU A 153 27.77 4.86 4.93
C GLU A 153 27.24 6.28 5.08
N ALA A 154 27.43 6.89 6.24
CA ALA A 154 27.05 8.27 6.51
C ALA A 154 27.89 9.23 5.65
N GLN A 155 29.17 8.94 5.45
CA GLN A 155 30.04 9.73 4.56
C GLN A 155 29.60 9.60 3.09
N ASP A 156 29.43 8.38 2.58
CA ASP A 156 28.94 8.12 1.22
C ASP A 156 27.57 8.81 1.00
N GLY A 157 26.65 8.67 1.97
CA GLY A 157 25.34 9.31 1.94
C GLY A 157 25.40 10.84 2.00
N ALA A 158 26.20 11.42 2.89
CA ALA A 158 26.34 12.87 3.02
C ALA A 158 26.88 13.50 1.74
N TYR A 159 27.83 12.81 1.08
CA TYR A 159 28.34 13.24 -0.21
C TYR A 159 27.26 13.22 -1.30
N VAL A 160 26.54 12.11 -1.46
CA VAL A 160 25.45 11.98 -2.45
C VAL A 160 24.32 12.97 -2.18
N PHE A 161 23.91 13.12 -0.93
CA PHE A 161 22.82 14.04 -0.55
C PHE A 161 23.24 15.49 -0.67
N GLY A 162 24.52 15.81 -0.45
CA GLY A 162 25.09 17.11 -0.76
C GLY A 162 24.97 17.44 -2.25
N ILE A 163 25.31 16.49 -3.13
CA ILE A 163 25.13 16.65 -4.59
C ILE A 163 23.66 16.88 -4.94
N ILE A 164 22.75 16.07 -4.40
CA ILE A 164 21.30 16.21 -4.65
C ILE A 164 20.80 17.58 -4.17
N TYR A 165 21.12 17.97 -2.94
CA TYR A 165 20.72 19.24 -2.35
C TYR A 165 21.20 20.43 -3.20
N GLN A 166 22.48 20.47 -3.55
CA GLN A 166 23.03 21.57 -4.37
C GLN A 166 22.40 21.59 -5.77
N SER A 167 22.21 20.42 -6.39
CA SER A 167 21.55 20.28 -7.68
C SER A 167 20.10 20.78 -7.65
N MET A 168 19.33 20.45 -6.61
CA MET A 168 17.95 20.93 -6.44
C MET A 168 17.93 22.44 -6.16
N LYS A 169 18.83 22.94 -5.32
CA LYS A 169 18.94 24.36 -5.00
C LYS A 169 19.29 25.24 -6.21
N GLU A 170 20.28 24.82 -7.00
CA GLU A 170 20.68 25.46 -8.28
C GLU A 170 19.46 25.51 -9.22
N ARG A 171 18.79 24.37 -9.36
CA ARG A 171 17.63 24.24 -10.25
C ARG A 171 16.44 25.09 -9.81
N TYR A 172 16.16 25.16 -8.51
CA TYR A 172 15.18 26.09 -7.96
C TYR A 172 15.48 27.53 -8.37
N PHE A 173 16.75 27.97 -8.28
CA PHE A 173 17.12 29.33 -8.65
C PHE A 173 16.81 29.62 -10.13
N HIS A 174 17.13 28.68 -11.02
CA HIS A 174 16.81 28.79 -12.44
C HIS A 174 15.29 28.79 -12.71
N LEU A 175 14.56 27.85 -12.12
CA LEU A 175 13.10 27.73 -12.30
C LEU A 175 12.36 28.93 -11.72
N LYS A 176 12.78 29.44 -10.56
CA LYS A 176 12.24 30.66 -9.96
C LYS A 176 12.32 31.84 -10.91
N HIS A 177 13.48 32.04 -11.54
CA HIS A 177 13.68 33.13 -12.49
C HIS A 177 12.88 32.91 -13.78
N HIS A 178 12.98 31.72 -14.37
CA HIS A 178 12.32 31.39 -15.63
C HIS A 178 10.79 31.47 -15.55
N LEU A 179 10.23 31.10 -14.40
CA LEU A 179 8.78 31.13 -14.14
C LEU A 179 8.31 32.40 -13.43
N ASN A 180 9.20 33.38 -13.22
CA ASN A 180 8.93 34.64 -12.51
C ASN A 180 8.23 34.44 -11.14
N LEU A 181 8.68 33.46 -10.36
CA LEU A 181 8.10 33.15 -9.05
C LEU A 181 8.64 34.09 -7.98
N THR A 182 7.77 34.93 -7.41
CA THR A 182 8.14 35.94 -6.41
C THR A 182 7.76 35.56 -4.98
N GLU A 183 6.65 34.85 -4.80
CA GLU A 183 6.07 34.55 -3.48
C GLU A 183 5.59 33.09 -3.36
N GLY A 184 5.39 32.66 -2.12
CA GLY A 184 4.84 31.36 -1.78
C GLY A 184 5.88 30.23 -1.68
N VAL A 185 5.44 29.14 -1.07
CA VAL A 185 6.25 27.94 -0.88
C VAL A 185 6.34 27.18 -2.20
N GLN A 186 7.56 26.87 -2.59
CA GLN A 186 7.87 26.04 -3.76
C GLN A 186 8.46 24.72 -3.27
N VAL A 187 8.02 23.63 -3.88
CA VAL A 187 8.40 22.28 -3.50
C VAL A 187 9.00 21.59 -4.70
N GLN A 188 10.16 21.01 -4.52
CA GLN A 188 10.85 20.24 -5.53
C GLN A 188 11.06 18.83 -5.00
N GLN A 189 10.80 17.81 -5.82
CA GLN A 189 10.90 16.40 -5.42
C GLN A 189 11.73 15.62 -6.43
N ARG A 190 12.71 14.87 -5.92
CA ARG A 190 13.57 14.01 -6.71
C ARG A 190 13.48 12.58 -6.22
N MET A 191 13.24 11.64 -7.13
CA MET A 191 13.59 10.24 -6.92
C MET A 191 14.93 9.98 -7.60
N SER A 192 15.90 9.41 -6.90
CA SER A 192 17.18 9.00 -7.49
C SER A 192 17.64 7.68 -6.89
N GLY A 193 18.11 6.75 -7.71
CA GLY A 193 18.44 5.42 -7.22
C GLY A 193 18.98 4.50 -8.29
N CYS A 194 19.40 3.32 -7.86
CA CYS A 194 19.95 2.29 -8.71
C CYS A 194 19.27 0.94 -8.49
N GLU A 195 19.35 0.09 -9.51
CA GLU A 195 18.97 -1.32 -9.43
C GLU A 195 20.18 -2.21 -9.70
N MET A 196 20.17 -3.36 -9.04
CA MET A 196 21.20 -4.40 -9.13
C MET A 196 20.52 -5.73 -9.44
N LEU A 197 21.09 -6.47 -10.37
CA LEU A 197 20.68 -7.83 -10.70
C LEU A 197 21.14 -8.82 -9.62
N ASP A 198 20.57 -10.02 -9.59
CA ASP A 198 20.93 -11.08 -8.64
C ASP A 198 22.41 -11.50 -8.65
N ASN A 199 23.05 -11.44 -9.81
CA ASN A 199 24.48 -11.72 -9.93
C ASN A 199 25.36 -10.61 -9.29
N GLY A 200 24.74 -9.55 -8.78
CA GLY A 200 25.41 -8.43 -8.14
C GLY A 200 25.89 -7.36 -9.11
N GLU A 201 25.58 -7.50 -10.41
CA GLU A 201 25.90 -6.52 -11.44
C GLU A 201 24.91 -5.34 -11.44
N PRO A 202 25.37 -4.11 -11.69
CA PRO A 202 24.49 -2.97 -11.82
C PRO A 202 23.57 -3.09 -13.04
N ALA A 203 22.27 -2.83 -12.85
CA ALA A 203 21.29 -2.85 -13.94
C ALA A 203 20.98 -1.44 -14.44
N LEU A 204 20.84 -0.49 -13.51
CA LEU A 204 20.25 0.83 -13.76
C LEU A 204 20.73 1.82 -12.71
N ILE A 205 20.94 3.07 -13.10
CA ILE A 205 20.82 4.24 -12.20
C ILE A 205 19.99 5.32 -12.90
N MET A 206 19.13 6.00 -12.14
CA MET A 206 18.34 7.11 -12.66
C MET A 206 18.04 8.18 -11.63
N PHE A 207 17.62 9.35 -12.12
CA PHE A 207 16.81 10.28 -11.33
C PHE A 207 15.58 10.71 -12.13
N LYS A 208 14.53 11.13 -11.41
CA LYS A 208 13.40 11.88 -11.95
C LYS A 208 13.07 13.02 -11.01
N GLU A 209 12.80 14.18 -11.58
CA GLU A 209 12.60 15.43 -10.87
C GLU A 209 11.21 16.02 -11.15
N THR A 210 10.62 16.61 -10.13
CA THR A 210 9.43 17.43 -10.25
C THR A 210 9.59 18.75 -9.52
N PHE A 211 8.94 19.79 -10.01
CA PHE A 211 8.91 21.12 -9.41
C PHE A 211 7.46 21.56 -9.32
N ASN A 212 7.00 21.82 -8.10
CA ASN A 212 5.59 21.98 -7.75
C ASN A 212 4.70 20.87 -8.31
N GLY A 213 5.27 19.66 -8.34
CA GLY A 213 4.65 18.45 -8.85
C GLY A 213 4.57 18.32 -10.38
N ILE A 214 5.03 19.33 -11.13
CA ILE A 214 5.18 19.26 -12.58
C ILE A 214 6.49 18.56 -12.91
N PHE A 215 6.47 17.63 -13.87
CA PHE A 215 7.67 16.98 -14.37
C PHE A 215 8.69 17.99 -14.88
N VAL A 216 9.94 17.88 -14.40
CA VAL A 216 11.04 18.75 -14.83
C VAL A 216 11.92 18.01 -15.82
N ASP A 217 12.60 16.95 -15.36
CA ASP A 217 13.49 16.14 -16.19
C ASP A 217 13.72 14.76 -15.57
N HIS A 218 14.32 13.87 -16.34
CA HIS A 218 14.87 12.62 -15.86
C HIS A 218 16.13 12.24 -16.63
N ALA A 219 17.00 11.49 -15.97
CA ALA A 219 18.16 10.86 -16.58
C ALA A 219 18.17 9.39 -16.22
N ILE A 220 18.46 8.52 -17.19
CA ILE A 220 18.53 7.07 -17.01
C ILE A 220 19.83 6.58 -17.64
N TYR A 221 20.59 5.78 -16.89
CA TYR A 221 21.77 5.07 -17.38
C TYR A 221 21.56 3.57 -17.23
N ASN A 222 21.16 2.93 -18.34
CA ASN A 222 20.78 1.53 -18.41
C ASN A 222 21.96 0.65 -18.79
N SER A 223 22.10 -0.46 -18.05
CA SER A 223 23.10 -1.50 -18.28
C SER A 223 24.50 -0.94 -18.53
N MET A 224 24.80 0.21 -17.91
CA MET A 224 26.08 0.92 -18.01
C MET A 224 26.53 1.24 -19.45
N THR A 225 25.61 1.31 -20.40
CA THR A 225 25.94 1.45 -21.84
C THR A 225 25.11 2.54 -22.51
N HIS A 226 23.86 2.69 -22.09
CA HIS A 226 22.91 3.60 -22.74
C HIS A 226 22.49 4.68 -21.76
N PHE A 227 22.78 5.94 -22.10
CA PHE A 227 22.36 7.11 -21.34
C PHE A 227 21.24 7.84 -22.07
N THR A 228 20.13 8.04 -21.38
CA THR A 228 18.96 8.78 -21.86
C THR A 228 18.72 9.96 -20.94
N TYR A 229 18.45 11.12 -21.53
CA TYR A 229 18.09 12.33 -20.80
C TYR A 229 16.86 12.96 -21.45
N ASP A 230 15.82 13.17 -20.67
CA ASP A 230 14.62 13.90 -21.06
C ASP A 230 14.50 15.12 -20.17
N SER A 231 14.53 16.27 -20.80
CA SER A 231 14.58 17.56 -20.15
C SER A 231 13.23 18.21 -19.86
N GLY A 232 12.14 17.54 -20.23
CA GLY A 232 10.80 18.10 -20.13
C GLY A 232 10.66 19.46 -20.83
N THR A 233 9.74 20.28 -20.32
CA THR A 233 9.40 21.60 -20.89
C THR A 233 9.81 22.78 -20.01
N LEU A 234 10.20 22.54 -18.76
CA LEU A 234 10.48 23.61 -17.79
C LEU A 234 11.92 24.14 -17.86
N LEU A 235 12.86 23.38 -18.43
CA LEU A 235 14.29 23.74 -18.47
C LEU A 235 14.82 23.96 -19.91
N VAL A 236 14.03 24.64 -20.75
CA VAL A 236 14.38 24.92 -22.14
C VAL A 236 15.73 25.67 -22.24
N GLY A 237 16.71 25.08 -22.94
CA GLY A 237 18.03 25.67 -23.17
C GLY A 237 19.17 25.16 -22.28
N TYR A 238 18.87 24.24 -21.35
CA TYR A 238 19.84 23.72 -20.37
C TYR A 238 20.61 22.48 -20.89
N TYR A 239 21.26 22.53 -22.06
CA TYR A 239 21.65 21.30 -22.77
C TYR A 239 23.12 21.18 -23.24
N GLY A 240 23.54 19.92 -23.43
CA GLY A 240 24.85 19.50 -23.92
C GLY A 240 25.85 19.21 -22.81
N ILE A 241 26.47 20.26 -22.24
CA ILE A 241 27.51 20.12 -21.22
C ILE A 241 26.95 19.49 -19.95
N ARG A 242 25.73 19.87 -19.54
CA ARG A 242 25.11 19.28 -18.35
C ARG A 242 24.80 17.80 -18.54
N GLN A 243 24.31 17.39 -19.71
CA GLN A 243 24.06 15.97 -19.98
C GLN A 243 25.34 15.14 -19.93
N ALA A 244 26.45 15.66 -20.49
CA ALA A 244 27.75 15.02 -20.39
C ALA A 244 28.25 14.94 -18.94
N TYR A 245 28.06 16.00 -18.16
CA TYR A 245 28.39 16.03 -16.73
C TYR A 245 27.55 15.02 -15.93
N GLU A 246 26.23 14.99 -16.10
CA GLU A 246 25.33 14.06 -15.42
C GLU A 246 25.67 12.61 -15.78
N LYS A 247 25.95 12.33 -17.06
CA LYS A 247 26.42 11.00 -17.48
C LYS A 247 27.72 10.62 -16.77
N ALA A 248 28.73 11.50 -16.77
CA ALA A 248 30.02 11.24 -16.13
C ALA A 248 29.87 11.06 -14.61
N LEU A 249 29.01 11.84 -13.97
CA LEU A 249 28.69 11.75 -12.55
C LEU A 249 27.99 10.43 -12.22
N PHE A 250 27.04 9.99 -13.04
CA PHE A 250 26.36 8.70 -12.90
C PHE A 250 27.36 7.54 -13.01
N GLU A 251 28.14 7.52 -14.09
CA GLU A 251 29.06 6.43 -14.42
C GLU A 251 30.18 6.28 -13.40
N ASN A 252 30.83 7.39 -13.01
CA ASN A 252 32.07 7.35 -12.25
C ASN A 252 31.88 7.51 -10.73
N VAL A 253 30.72 8.02 -10.28
CA VAL A 253 30.54 8.42 -8.87
C VAL A 253 29.27 7.83 -8.27
N LEU A 254 28.09 8.19 -8.80
CA LEU A 254 26.83 7.84 -8.15
C LEU A 254 26.49 6.35 -8.26
N LEU A 255 26.74 5.72 -9.41
CA LEU A 255 26.46 4.30 -9.59
C LEU A 255 27.34 3.42 -8.67
N PRO A 256 28.68 3.57 -8.64
CA PRO A 256 29.52 2.80 -7.72
C PRO A 256 29.10 2.97 -6.25
N ILE A 257 28.81 4.20 -5.80
CA ILE A 257 28.39 4.47 -4.42
C ILE A 257 27.02 3.85 -4.13
N CYS A 258 26.07 3.96 -5.07
CA CYS A 258 24.72 3.41 -4.90
C CYS A 258 24.75 1.89 -4.80
N ILE A 259 25.47 1.19 -5.69
CA ILE A 259 25.57 -0.28 -5.67
C ILE A 259 26.31 -0.77 -4.43
N LYS A 260 27.38 -0.09 -4.02
CA LYS A 260 28.09 -0.36 -2.77
C LYS A 260 27.15 -0.23 -1.56
N SER A 261 26.36 0.85 -1.50
CA SER A 261 25.39 1.09 -0.42
C SER A 261 24.25 0.07 -0.43
N LEU A 262 23.73 -0.28 -1.61
CA LEU A 262 22.68 -1.27 -1.80
C LEU A 262 23.12 -2.63 -1.24
N LYS A 263 24.32 -3.10 -1.61
CA LYS A 263 24.90 -4.36 -1.10
C LYS A 263 25.03 -4.35 0.44
N ARG A 264 25.41 -3.23 1.04
CA ARG A 264 25.53 -3.09 2.50
C ARG A 264 24.16 -3.13 3.19
N PHE A 265 23.20 -2.33 2.73
CA PHE A 265 21.84 -2.33 3.29
C PHE A 265 21.18 -3.70 3.12
N LEU A 266 21.33 -4.34 1.96
CA LEU A 266 20.78 -5.68 1.71
C LEU A 266 21.39 -6.72 2.66
N LYS A 267 22.69 -6.64 2.95
CA LYS A 267 23.32 -7.53 3.94
C LYS A 267 22.76 -7.33 5.35
N ARG A 268 22.47 -6.09 5.76
CA ARG A 268 21.94 -5.74 7.08
C ARG A 268 20.45 -6.11 7.22
N GLU A 269 19.66 -5.75 6.22
CA GLU A 269 18.19 -5.83 6.25
C GLU A 269 17.66 -7.09 5.55
N LYS A 270 18.54 -8.03 5.19
CA LYS A 270 18.19 -9.27 4.45
C LYS A 270 16.95 -9.97 5.01
N ASN A 271 16.88 -10.11 6.34
CA ASN A 271 15.76 -10.81 6.98
C ASN A 271 14.43 -10.05 6.85
N VAL A 272 14.46 -8.72 6.73
CA VAL A 272 13.27 -7.89 6.58
C VAL A 272 12.85 -7.84 5.11
N VAL A 273 13.80 -7.60 4.21
CA VAL A 273 13.56 -7.48 2.76
C VAL A 273 13.15 -8.82 2.13
N MET A 274 13.78 -9.91 2.56
CA MET A 274 13.51 -11.26 2.00
C MET A 274 12.43 -12.02 2.76
N ARG A 275 11.78 -11.42 3.77
CA ARG A 275 10.72 -12.11 4.50
C ARG A 275 9.57 -12.44 3.55
N LYS A 276 8.85 -13.51 3.86
CA LYS A 276 7.66 -13.93 3.11
C LYS A 276 6.53 -14.10 4.10
N VAL A 277 5.47 -13.31 3.94
CA VAL A 277 4.28 -13.38 4.78
C VAL A 277 3.08 -13.69 3.90
N PRO A 278 2.39 -14.82 4.13
CA PRO A 278 1.26 -15.24 3.30
C PRO A 278 0.02 -14.37 3.49
N PRO A 279 -0.72 -14.09 2.39
CA PRO A 279 -1.98 -13.36 2.48
C PRO A 279 -3.03 -14.18 3.21
N ARG A 280 -3.84 -13.49 4.00
CA ARG A 280 -5.12 -14.01 4.48
C ARG A 280 -6.21 -13.52 3.53
N LEU A 281 -7.05 -14.44 3.06
CA LEU A 281 -8.18 -14.12 2.19
C LEU A 281 -9.49 -14.10 2.96
N ARG A 282 -10.34 -13.14 2.63
CA ARG A 282 -11.74 -13.07 3.06
C ARG A 282 -12.62 -12.72 1.87
N LEU A 283 -13.67 -13.50 1.68
CA LEU A 283 -14.79 -13.17 0.80
C LEU A 283 -15.90 -12.56 1.66
N ILE A 284 -16.24 -11.31 1.39
CA ILE A 284 -17.20 -10.51 2.16
C ILE A 284 -18.41 -10.23 1.27
N LYS A 285 -19.62 -10.45 1.77
CA LYS A 285 -20.86 -10.04 1.12
C LYS A 285 -21.54 -8.98 1.96
N LYS A 286 -21.84 -7.82 1.37
CA LYS A 286 -22.52 -6.71 2.03
C LYS A 286 -23.75 -6.32 1.22
N GLU A 287 -24.88 -6.12 1.88
CA GLU A 287 -26.08 -5.58 1.24
C GLU A 287 -25.88 -4.08 0.96
N VAL A 288 -26.26 -3.65 -0.24
CA VAL A 288 -26.17 -2.25 -0.70
C VAL A 288 -27.48 -1.86 -1.38
N SER A 289 -27.74 -0.56 -1.52
CA SER A 289 -28.93 -0.07 -2.20
C SER A 289 -28.99 -0.60 -3.64
N GLY A 290 -29.95 -1.47 -3.95
CA GLY A 290 -30.12 -2.06 -5.29
C GLY A 290 -29.45 -3.43 -5.49
N GLY A 291 -28.85 -4.03 -4.45
CA GLY A 291 -28.26 -5.36 -4.58
C GLY A 291 -27.29 -5.75 -3.47
N PHE A 292 -26.22 -6.45 -3.83
CA PHE A 292 -25.14 -6.80 -2.91
C PHE A 292 -23.78 -6.48 -3.51
N GLN A 293 -22.84 -6.16 -2.65
CA GLN A 293 -21.43 -6.04 -2.97
C GLN A 293 -20.71 -7.29 -2.49
N VAL A 294 -19.98 -7.93 -3.40
CA VAL A 294 -19.11 -9.07 -3.13
C VAL A 294 -17.66 -8.61 -3.18
N SER A 295 -16.95 -8.64 -2.05
CA SER A 295 -15.58 -8.16 -1.92
C SER A 295 -14.61 -9.28 -1.56
N CYS A 296 -13.59 -9.46 -2.40
CA CYS A 296 -12.37 -10.20 -2.05
C CYS A 296 -11.40 -9.27 -1.33
N LEU A 297 -10.96 -9.65 -0.13
CA LEU A 297 -9.95 -8.95 0.64
C LEU A 297 -8.77 -9.89 0.90
N ALA A 298 -7.59 -9.54 0.37
CA ALA A 298 -6.30 -10.07 0.80
C ALA A 298 -5.67 -9.09 1.79
N PHE A 299 -5.11 -9.57 2.90
CA PHE A 299 -4.44 -8.70 3.87
C PHE A 299 -3.32 -9.43 4.61
N GLY A 300 -2.39 -8.65 5.17
CA GLY A 300 -1.28 -9.15 5.97
C GLY A 300 -0.19 -9.85 5.17
N PHE A 301 -0.01 -9.53 3.88
CA PHE A 301 0.99 -10.17 3.02
C PHE A 301 2.23 -9.31 2.76
N TYR A 302 3.34 -9.97 2.46
CA TYR A 302 4.60 -9.34 2.04
C TYR A 302 5.43 -10.35 1.24
N PRO A 303 6.05 -9.99 0.10
CA PRO A 303 6.24 -8.64 -0.45
C PRO A 303 5.00 -8.03 -1.12
N ARG A 304 5.09 -6.78 -1.59
CA ARG A 304 3.96 -6.02 -2.18
C ARG A 304 3.25 -6.72 -3.34
N HIS A 305 3.96 -7.48 -4.16
CA HIS A 305 3.40 -8.03 -5.39
C HIS A 305 2.51 -9.26 -5.15
N ILE A 306 1.21 -9.12 -5.42
CA ILE A 306 0.19 -10.18 -5.33
C ILE A 306 -0.69 -10.16 -6.58
N ASN A 307 -1.12 -11.34 -7.02
CA ASN A 307 -2.14 -11.48 -8.05
C ASN A 307 -3.43 -12.03 -7.42
N MET A 308 -4.51 -11.24 -7.45
CA MET A 308 -5.81 -11.64 -6.90
C MET A 308 -6.91 -11.51 -7.95
N THR A 309 -7.74 -12.54 -8.04
CA THR A 309 -8.84 -12.66 -9.00
C THR A 309 -10.13 -13.02 -8.28
N LEU A 310 -11.22 -12.31 -8.58
CA LEU A 310 -12.57 -12.71 -8.20
C LEU A 310 -13.16 -13.54 -9.34
N LEU A 311 -13.63 -14.74 -9.02
CA LEU A 311 -14.31 -15.66 -9.92
C LEU A 311 -15.82 -15.66 -9.63
N ARG A 312 -16.62 -15.69 -10.69
CA ARG A 312 -18.06 -15.95 -10.68
C ARG A 312 -18.30 -17.22 -11.48
N ASP A 313 -18.80 -18.26 -10.83
CA ASP A 313 -18.99 -19.62 -11.39
C ASP A 313 -17.73 -20.18 -12.06
N GLY A 314 -16.57 -19.97 -11.43
CA GLY A 314 -15.27 -20.39 -11.94
C GLY A 314 -14.69 -19.51 -13.06
N GLN A 315 -15.43 -18.52 -13.55
CA GLN A 315 -14.96 -17.58 -14.58
C GLN A 315 -14.47 -16.26 -13.97
N PRO A 316 -13.34 -15.70 -14.42
CA PRO A 316 -12.84 -14.43 -13.92
C PRO A 316 -13.78 -13.28 -14.27
N VAL A 317 -14.11 -12.46 -13.28
CA VAL A 317 -14.85 -11.22 -13.47
C VAL A 317 -13.95 -10.19 -14.17
N ALA A 318 -14.51 -9.44 -15.11
CA ALA A 318 -13.73 -8.44 -15.85
C ALA A 318 -13.32 -7.29 -14.92
N GLU A 319 -12.07 -6.82 -15.04
CA GLU A 319 -11.51 -5.78 -14.15
C GLU A 319 -12.26 -4.43 -14.24
N GLN A 320 -13.05 -4.18 -15.30
CA GLN A 320 -13.93 -2.99 -15.40
C GLN A 320 -15.13 -3.04 -14.47
N ASP A 321 -15.61 -4.24 -14.18
CA ASP A 321 -16.80 -4.44 -13.35
C ASP A 321 -16.41 -4.49 -11.86
N LEU A 322 -15.11 -4.41 -11.57
CA LEU A 322 -14.55 -4.44 -10.24
C LEU A 322 -14.18 -3.03 -9.77
N THR A 323 -14.47 -2.76 -8.51
CA THR A 323 -13.99 -1.58 -7.77
C THR A 323 -12.83 -1.98 -6.86
N GLY A 324 -11.94 -1.03 -6.56
CA GLY A 324 -10.66 -1.29 -5.90
C GLY A 324 -9.63 -1.87 -6.87
N GLY A 325 -8.89 -2.88 -6.43
CA GLY A 325 -7.84 -3.54 -7.24
C GLY A 325 -6.42 -3.05 -6.97
N GLU A 326 -6.26 -2.10 -6.05
CA GLU A 326 -4.98 -1.50 -5.73
C GLU A 326 -4.41 -2.04 -4.42
N VAL A 327 -3.09 -2.26 -4.39
CA VAL A 327 -2.38 -2.75 -3.21
C VAL A 327 -2.06 -1.57 -2.30
N LEU A 328 -2.67 -1.59 -1.13
CA LEU A 328 -2.55 -0.60 -0.07
C LEU A 328 -1.66 -1.19 1.03
N PRO A 329 -0.77 -0.42 1.65
CA PRO A 329 -0.06 -0.97 2.80
C PRO A 329 -0.86 -0.84 4.12
N SER A 330 -0.42 -1.55 5.17
CA SER A 330 -1.20 -1.79 6.41
C SER A 330 -0.62 -1.18 7.71
N GLY A 331 0.49 -0.45 7.67
CA GLY A 331 1.07 0.20 8.86
C GLY A 331 2.04 -0.66 9.68
N ASP A 332 2.01 -1.98 9.49
CA ASP A 332 2.87 -2.96 10.16
C ASP A 332 3.98 -3.51 9.24
N GLY A 333 4.17 -2.86 8.09
CA GLY A 333 5.06 -3.27 7.01
C GLY A 333 4.50 -4.40 6.13
N THR A 334 3.20 -4.71 6.21
CA THR A 334 2.51 -5.63 5.28
C THR A 334 1.54 -4.88 4.37
N TYR A 335 0.95 -5.61 3.42
CA TYR A 335 0.04 -5.07 2.42
C TYR A 335 -1.36 -5.71 2.50
N GLN A 336 -2.31 -5.00 1.90
CA GLN A 336 -3.69 -5.40 1.71
C GLN A 336 -4.18 -5.02 0.31
N LEU A 337 -5.14 -5.77 -0.21
CA LEU A 337 -5.73 -5.59 -1.54
C LEU A 337 -7.21 -5.96 -1.47
N ARG A 338 -8.09 -5.10 -1.97
CA ARG A 338 -9.53 -5.36 -2.06
C ARG A 338 -10.01 -5.24 -3.49
N LYS A 339 -10.78 -6.22 -3.98
CA LYS A 339 -11.55 -6.15 -5.23
C LYS A 339 -13.01 -6.42 -4.93
N SER A 340 -13.91 -5.55 -5.40
CA SER A 340 -15.35 -5.68 -5.12
C SER A 340 -16.19 -5.62 -6.38
N LEU A 341 -17.20 -6.48 -6.47
CA LEU A 341 -18.19 -6.53 -7.53
C LEU A 341 -19.56 -6.12 -6.96
N GLU A 342 -20.26 -5.23 -7.65
CA GLU A 342 -21.68 -4.96 -7.38
C GLU A 342 -22.56 -5.92 -8.19
N VAL A 343 -23.55 -6.51 -7.55
CA VAL A 343 -24.43 -7.54 -8.10
C VAL A 343 -25.87 -7.10 -7.88
N SER A 344 -26.66 -7.02 -8.95
CA SER A 344 -28.05 -6.56 -8.87
C SER A 344 -28.97 -7.57 -8.19
N THR A 345 -30.13 -7.11 -7.72
CA THR A 345 -31.16 -7.97 -7.10
C THR A 345 -31.65 -9.09 -8.00
N GLU A 346 -31.71 -8.87 -9.31
CA GLU A 346 -32.15 -9.85 -10.30
C GLU A 346 -31.10 -10.94 -10.49
N GLU A 347 -29.83 -10.55 -10.48
CA GLU A 347 -28.71 -11.46 -10.66
C GLU A 347 -28.51 -12.39 -9.44
N LEU A 348 -28.87 -11.93 -8.24
CA LEU A 348 -28.89 -12.79 -7.04
C LEU A 348 -29.80 -14.00 -7.17
N LYS A 349 -30.91 -13.88 -7.91
CA LYS A 349 -31.87 -14.99 -8.08
C LYS A 349 -31.21 -16.18 -8.79
N LYS A 350 -30.13 -15.95 -9.53
CA LYS A 350 -29.36 -16.96 -10.25
C LYS A 350 -28.38 -17.74 -9.36
N ARG A 351 -28.18 -17.35 -8.08
CA ARG A 351 -27.36 -18.05 -7.09
C ARG A 351 -25.93 -18.39 -7.56
N HIS A 352 -25.26 -17.41 -8.17
CA HIS A 352 -23.87 -17.55 -8.58
C HIS A 352 -22.93 -17.91 -7.41
N ASN A 353 -21.93 -18.74 -7.69
CA ASN A 353 -20.86 -19.07 -6.75
C ASN A 353 -19.69 -18.11 -6.95
N TYR A 354 -19.26 -17.44 -5.87
CA TYR A 354 -18.14 -16.51 -5.89
C TYR A 354 -16.93 -17.12 -5.19
N THR A 355 -15.76 -17.00 -5.82
CA THR A 355 -14.49 -17.50 -5.28
C THR A 355 -13.39 -16.45 -5.44
N CYS A 356 -12.62 -16.22 -4.39
CA CYS A 356 -11.42 -15.39 -4.43
C CYS A 356 -10.19 -16.29 -4.58
N THR A 357 -9.39 -16.07 -5.62
CA THR A 357 -8.13 -16.76 -5.85
C THR A 357 -6.98 -15.77 -5.72
N ALA A 358 -5.96 -16.09 -4.93
CA ALA A 358 -4.74 -15.30 -4.83
C ALA A 358 -3.47 -16.13 -5.05
N SER A 359 -2.53 -15.55 -5.79
CA SER A 359 -1.18 -16.06 -6.01
C SER A 359 -0.18 -15.05 -5.47
N HIS A 360 0.79 -15.51 -4.68
CA HIS A 360 1.74 -14.65 -4.00
C HIS A 360 3.07 -15.39 -3.79
N LEU A 361 4.20 -14.67 -3.77
CA LEU A 361 5.55 -15.25 -3.70
C LEU A 361 5.81 -16.10 -2.44
N SER A 362 5.03 -15.88 -1.39
CA SER A 362 5.11 -16.64 -0.14
C SER A 362 4.31 -17.95 -0.15
N LEU A 363 3.58 -18.25 -1.22
CA LEU A 363 2.72 -19.42 -1.31
C LEU A 363 3.30 -20.38 -2.35
N ASP A 364 3.34 -21.67 -2.02
CA ASP A 364 3.73 -22.71 -2.99
C ASP A 364 2.63 -22.93 -4.03
N ASN A 365 1.36 -22.76 -3.63
CA ASN A 365 0.18 -22.91 -4.46
C ASN A 365 -0.75 -21.70 -4.29
N LYS A 366 -1.72 -21.55 -5.20
CA LYS A 366 -2.74 -20.50 -5.07
C LYS A 366 -3.60 -20.74 -3.83
N LEU A 367 -4.01 -19.65 -3.19
CA LEU A 367 -4.97 -19.68 -2.09
C LEU A 367 -6.35 -19.33 -2.63
N ASP A 368 -7.31 -20.23 -2.43
CA ASP A 368 -8.69 -20.06 -2.86
C ASP A 368 -9.62 -19.98 -1.64
N VAL A 369 -10.55 -19.03 -1.67
CA VAL A 369 -11.65 -18.92 -0.70
C VAL A 369 -12.94 -18.78 -1.48
N SER A 370 -13.75 -19.84 -1.45
CA SER A 370 -15.11 -19.84 -1.95
C SER A 370 -16.12 -19.57 -0.83
N TRP A 371 -17.35 -19.27 -1.21
CA TRP A 371 -18.44 -19.24 -0.26
C TRP A 371 -18.79 -20.67 0.20
N GLU A 372 -18.17 -21.14 1.27
CA GLU A 372 -18.70 -22.27 2.03
C GLU A 372 -19.69 -21.77 3.08
N SER A 373 -20.93 -22.21 2.91
CA SER A 373 -22.09 -22.21 3.82
C SER A 373 -21.73 -22.23 5.32
N GLY A 374 -21.36 -21.07 5.87
CA GLY A 374 -21.46 -20.84 7.33
C GLY A 374 -22.87 -21.13 7.85
N ALA A 375 -23.87 -21.01 6.96
CA ALA A 375 -25.24 -21.46 7.21
C ALA A 375 -25.36 -22.98 7.43
N GLU A 376 -24.65 -23.85 6.70
CA GLU A 376 -24.77 -25.32 6.90
C GLU A 376 -24.13 -25.77 8.20
N ARG A 377 -22.98 -25.21 8.60
CA ARG A 377 -22.36 -25.56 9.90
C ARG A 377 -23.22 -25.12 11.08
N VAL A 378 -23.87 -23.96 10.99
CA VAL A 378 -24.81 -23.50 12.03
C VAL A 378 -26.08 -24.34 12.00
N HIS A 379 -26.64 -24.67 10.82
CA HIS A 379 -27.87 -25.46 10.69
C HIS A 379 -27.69 -26.92 11.14
N LEU A 380 -26.54 -27.55 10.84
CA LEU A 380 -26.22 -28.90 11.34
C LEU A 380 -25.97 -28.88 12.85
N SER A 381 -25.28 -27.86 13.37
CA SER A 381 -25.02 -27.73 14.80
C SER A 381 -26.31 -27.50 15.58
N THR A 382 -27.21 -26.62 15.11
CA THR A 382 -28.52 -26.42 15.75
C THR A 382 -29.42 -27.64 15.65
N LEU A 383 -29.45 -28.36 14.51
CA LEU A 383 -30.18 -29.63 14.40
C LEU A 383 -29.63 -30.68 15.39
N SER A 384 -28.31 -30.79 15.51
CA SER A 384 -27.66 -31.73 16.41
C SER A 384 -28.01 -31.44 17.87
N VAL A 385 -27.94 -30.18 18.30
CA VAL A 385 -28.30 -29.77 19.66
C VAL A 385 -29.79 -30.05 19.94
N LEU A 386 -30.68 -29.75 18.99
CA LEU A 386 -32.12 -30.05 19.13
C LEU A 386 -32.39 -31.55 19.27
N LEU A 387 -31.68 -32.39 18.49
CA LEU A 387 -31.85 -33.84 18.53
C LEU A 387 -31.38 -34.43 19.88
N VAL A 388 -30.25 -33.94 20.39
CA VAL A 388 -29.71 -34.35 21.71
C VAL A 388 -30.66 -33.94 22.84
N MET A 389 -31.21 -32.72 22.78
CA MET A 389 -32.19 -32.26 23.78
C MET A 389 -33.47 -33.10 23.76
N LEU A 390 -33.97 -33.49 22.59
CA LEU A 390 -35.15 -34.35 22.47
C LEU A 390 -34.90 -35.72 23.10
N LEU A 391 -33.73 -36.33 22.87
CA LEU A 391 -33.34 -37.61 23.46
C LEU A 391 -33.29 -37.54 24.99
N ILE A 392 -32.74 -36.46 25.56
CA ILE A 392 -32.67 -36.27 27.02
C ILE A 392 -34.08 -36.21 27.63
N VAL A 393 -35.02 -35.50 27.00
CA VAL A 393 -36.41 -35.40 27.48
C VAL A 393 -37.11 -36.76 27.44
N ILE A 394 -36.90 -37.55 26.38
CA ILE A 394 -37.48 -38.90 26.28
C ILE A 394 -36.92 -39.80 27.39
N LEU A 395 -35.61 -39.77 27.65
CA LEU A 395 -34.98 -40.56 28.71
C LEU A 395 -35.47 -40.16 30.11
N LEU A 396 -35.61 -38.86 30.37
CA LEU A 396 -36.18 -38.35 31.62
C LEU A 396 -37.65 -38.76 31.78
N GLY A 397 -38.45 -38.67 30.72
CA GLY A 397 -39.84 -39.12 30.72
C GLY A 397 -39.97 -40.61 31.01
N MET A 398 -39.15 -41.44 30.36
CA MET A 398 -39.08 -42.88 30.61
C MET A 398 -38.66 -43.18 32.05
N PHE A 399 -37.66 -42.48 32.57
CA PHE A 399 -37.20 -42.64 33.95
C PHE A 399 -38.31 -42.30 34.96
N ILE A 400 -39.03 -41.20 34.75
CA ILE A 400 -40.16 -40.79 35.60
C ILE A 400 -41.30 -41.80 35.51
N CYS A 401 -41.62 -42.32 34.32
CA CYS A 401 -42.63 -43.36 34.14
C CYS A 401 -42.25 -44.65 34.87
N VAL A 402 -41.02 -45.12 34.73
CA VAL A 402 -40.52 -46.32 35.43
C VAL A 402 -40.53 -46.13 36.94
N MET A 403 -40.12 -44.95 37.43
CA MET A 403 -40.16 -44.62 38.86
C MET A 403 -41.59 -44.57 39.39
N ARG A 404 -42.53 -43.97 38.65
CA ARG A 404 -43.96 -43.99 39.01
C ARG A 404 -44.51 -45.41 39.04
N TRP A 405 -44.15 -46.25 38.07
CA TRP A 405 -44.59 -47.64 38.01
C TRP A 405 -44.04 -48.47 39.18
N ARG A 406 -42.78 -48.26 39.57
CA ARG A 406 -42.17 -48.88 40.75
C ARG A 406 -42.77 -48.38 42.07
N CYS A 407 -43.13 -47.10 42.16
CA CYS A 407 -43.85 -46.55 43.32
C CYS A 407 -45.29 -47.06 43.41
N THR A 408 -46.01 -47.23 42.30
CA THR A 408 -47.36 -47.80 42.34
C THR A 408 -47.34 -49.30 42.61
N ALA A 409 -46.35 -50.05 42.11
CA ALA A 409 -46.19 -51.47 42.40
C ALA A 409 -45.88 -51.71 43.89
N SER A 410 -44.99 -50.91 44.49
CA SER A 410 -44.68 -51.00 45.93
C SER A 410 -45.86 -50.57 46.84
N HIS A 411 -46.68 -49.59 46.41
CA HIS A 411 -47.89 -49.21 47.14
C HIS A 411 -49.03 -50.25 47.01
N LEU A 412 -49.04 -51.03 45.92
CA LEU A 412 -50.00 -52.13 45.72
C LEU A 412 -49.62 -53.37 46.56
N GLU A 413 -48.33 -53.69 46.68
CA GLU A 413 -47.85 -54.76 47.60
C GLU A 413 -48.10 -54.42 49.08
N LEU A 414 -47.88 -53.17 49.50
CA LEU A 414 -48.16 -52.74 50.88
C LEU A 414 -49.65 -52.69 51.24
N SER A 415 -50.53 -52.48 50.26
CA SER A 415 -51.99 -52.49 50.48
C SER A 415 -52.60 -53.89 50.48
N LEU A 416 -51.98 -54.86 49.79
CA LEU A 416 -52.34 -56.29 49.90
C LEU A 416 -51.90 -56.89 51.25
N GLN A 417 -50.70 -56.59 51.75
CA GLN A 417 -50.27 -57.05 53.09
C GLN A 417 -51.07 -56.45 54.26
N LYS A 418 -51.74 -55.31 54.07
CA LYS A 418 -52.60 -54.70 55.10
C LYS A 418 -54.04 -55.24 55.09
N ARG A 419 -54.44 -55.97 54.04
CA ARG A 419 -55.76 -56.59 53.91
C ARG A 419 -55.81 -58.02 54.50
N GLU A 420 -54.67 -58.67 54.69
CA GLU A 420 -54.55 -59.99 55.35
C GLU A 420 -54.36 -59.91 56.88
N ARG A 421 -54.32 -58.70 57.46
CA ARG A 421 -54.13 -58.47 58.90
C ARG A 421 -55.38 -57.91 59.61
N LYS A 422 -56.57 -58.18 59.09
CA LYS A 422 -57.84 -57.83 59.75
C LYS A 422 -58.84 -58.96 59.72
#